data_AF-A0A8W8MGZ6-F1
#
_entry.id   AF-A0A8W8MGZ6-F1
#
_cell.length_a   1.000
_cell.length_b   1.000
_cell.length_c   1.000
_cell.angle_alpha   90.00
_cell.angle_beta   90.00
_cell.angle_gamma   90.00
#
_symmetry.space_group_name_H-M   'P 1'
#
loop_
_entity.id
_entity.type
_entity.pdbx_description
1 polymer ?
#
loop_
_entity_poly.entity_id
_entity_poly.type
_entity_poly.pdbx_seq_one_letter_code
_entity_poly.pdbx_strand_id
1 'polypeptide(L)'
;RNVIGRPIAWNFVRSRWNYIMKEYSEGQWNAGGFIKSISGAFNNDYQLQQLLDFGKVHRSDLGRAVRSYEQAVEAVQANIQWMQKNLNIVIDWLNQNA
;
A
#
# COMPACT_ATOMS: atom_id res chain seq x y z
N ARG A 1 -7.54 -10.55 -4.45
CA ARG A 1 -6.79 -10.00 -3.28
C ARG A 1 -7.31 -10.66 -2.00
N ASN A 2 -6.50 -11.47 -1.31
CA ASN A 2 -6.92 -12.22 -0.10
C ASN A 2 -6.72 -11.38 1.18
N VAL A 3 -7.73 -11.28 2.05
CA VAL A 3 -7.68 -10.46 3.28
C VAL A 3 -6.60 -10.95 4.25
N ILE A 4 -6.48 -12.26 4.43
CA ILE A 4 -5.47 -12.91 5.29
C ILE A 4 -4.07 -12.77 4.68
N GLY A 5 -3.98 -12.87 3.35
CA GLY A 5 -2.70 -12.81 2.64
C GLY A 5 -2.07 -11.42 2.56
N ARG A 6 -2.86 -10.34 2.67
CA ARG A 6 -2.36 -8.94 2.59
C ARG A 6 -1.26 -8.63 3.60
N PRO A 7 -1.46 -8.82 4.92
CA PRO A 7 -0.41 -8.52 5.89
C PRO A 7 0.83 -9.39 5.70
N ILE A 8 0.66 -10.66 5.32
CA ILE A 8 1.77 -11.58 5.04
C ILE A 8 2.60 -11.06 3.86
N ALA A 9 1.94 -10.72 2.76
CA ALA A 9 2.59 -10.18 1.57
C ALA A 9 3.32 -8.87 1.89
N TRP A 10 2.69 -7.94 2.61
CA TRP A 10 3.30 -6.67 2.98
C TRP A 10 4.54 -6.84 3.87
N ASN A 11 4.47 -7.75 4.84
CA ASN A 11 5.60 -8.07 5.71
C ASN A 11 6.76 -8.70 4.92
N PHE A 12 6.45 -9.60 3.98
CA PHE A 12 7.47 -10.17 3.08
C PHE A 12 8.15 -9.08 2.25
N VAL A 13 7.37 -8.18 1.63
CA VAL A 13 7.92 -7.10 0.81
C VAL A 13 8.82 -6.18 1.61
N ARG A 14 8.38 -5.73 2.80
CA ARG A 14 9.21 -4.87 3.65
C ARG A 14 10.49 -5.56 4.12
N SER A 15 10.43 -6.84 4.47
CA SER A 15 11.60 -7.58 4.98
C SER A 15 12.58 -8.04 3.89
N ARG A 16 12.12 -8.16 2.64
CA ARG A 16 12.89 -8.70 1.52
C ARG A 16 13.04 -7.73 0.36
N TRP A 17 12.80 -6.43 0.57
CA TRP A 17 12.83 -5.44 -0.50
C TRP A 17 14.11 -5.47 -1.31
N ASN A 18 15.28 -5.45 -0.66
CA ASN A 18 16.57 -5.47 -1.34
C ASN A 18 16.77 -6.74 -2.17
N TYR A 19 16.28 -7.89 -1.69
CA TYR A 19 16.31 -9.14 -2.45
C TYR A 19 15.40 -9.06 -3.68
N ILE A 20 14.17 -8.56 -3.52
CA ILE A 20 13.23 -8.39 -4.62
C ILE A 20 13.81 -7.43 -5.67
N MET A 21 14.39 -6.31 -5.25
CA MET A 21 15.06 -5.37 -6.15
C MET A 21 16.22 -6.06 -6.85
N LYS A 22 17.10 -6.77 -6.15
CA LYS A 22 18.23 -7.45 -6.77
C LYS A 22 17.80 -8.47 -7.84
N GLU A 23 16.85 -9.36 -7.53
CA GLU A 23 16.46 -10.45 -8.42
C GLU A 23 15.60 -9.99 -9.61
N TYR A 24 14.83 -8.92 -9.46
CA TYR A 24 13.86 -8.49 -10.47
C TYR A 24 14.19 -7.14 -11.13
N SER A 25 15.24 -6.43 -10.70
CA SER A 25 15.61 -5.12 -11.28
C SER A 25 16.25 -5.19 -12.66
N GLU A 26 16.78 -6.34 -13.08
CA GLU A 26 17.50 -6.49 -14.36
C GLU A 26 16.58 -6.60 -15.59
N GLY A 27 15.24 -6.48 -15.43
CA GLY A 27 14.26 -6.61 -16.52
C GLY A 27 13.13 -5.56 -16.51
N GLN A 28 12.03 -5.84 -17.24
CA GLN A 28 10.84 -4.95 -17.32
C GLN A 28 9.95 -5.00 -16.06
N TRP A 29 10.53 -5.17 -14.87
CA TRP A 29 9.73 -5.28 -13.66
C TRP A 29 9.10 -3.93 -13.27
N ASN A 30 7.77 -3.95 -13.09
CA ASN A 30 6.99 -2.78 -12.73
C ASN A 30 6.93 -2.59 -11.20
N ALA A 31 8.03 -2.13 -10.60
CA ALA A 31 8.11 -1.83 -9.16
C ALA A 31 7.02 -0.83 -8.70
N GLY A 32 6.68 0.15 -9.53
CA GLY A 32 5.62 1.12 -9.22
C GLY A 32 4.23 0.48 -9.14
N GLY A 33 3.89 -0.36 -10.11
CA GLY A 33 2.65 -1.15 -10.10
C GLY A 33 2.60 -2.14 -8.94
N PHE A 34 3.75 -2.72 -8.58
CA PHE A 34 3.87 -3.61 -7.43
C PHE A 34 3.55 -2.90 -6.11
N ILE A 35 4.15 -1.73 -5.87
CA ILE A 35 3.89 -0.91 -4.68
C ILE A 35 2.41 -0.54 -4.60
N LYS A 36 1.82 -0.06 -5.70
CA LYS A 36 0.38 0.26 -5.77
C LYS A 36 -0.51 -0.95 -5.47
N SER A 37 -0.12 -2.14 -5.95
CA SER A 37 -0.91 -3.36 -5.74
C SER A 37 -0.95 -3.77 -4.27
N ILE A 38 0.18 -3.66 -3.57
CA ILE A 38 0.30 -4.12 -2.18
C ILE A 38 -0.25 -3.12 -1.17
N SER A 39 -0.10 -1.81 -1.43
CA SER A 39 -0.62 -0.76 -0.55
C SER A 39 -2.05 -0.35 -0.86
N GLY A 40 -2.59 -0.69 -2.03
CA GLY A 40 -3.88 -0.18 -2.51
C GLY A 40 -5.11 -0.60 -1.70
N ALA A 41 -4.95 -1.48 -0.71
CA ALA A 41 -6.00 -1.83 0.24
C ALA A 41 -5.83 -1.17 1.62
N PHE A 42 -4.80 -0.36 1.81
CA PHE A 42 -4.54 0.31 3.08
C PHE A 42 -5.51 1.47 3.26
N ASN A 43 -6.02 1.61 4.49
CA ASN A 43 -7.08 2.55 4.81
C ASN A 43 -7.09 2.98 6.29
N ASN A 44 -5.98 2.78 7.01
CA ASN A 44 -5.81 3.27 8.38
C ASN A 44 -4.41 3.87 8.60
N ASP A 45 -4.27 4.67 9.66
CA ASP A 45 -3.05 5.43 9.96
C ASP A 45 -1.83 4.54 10.23
N TYR A 46 -2.03 3.37 10.83
CA TYR A 46 -0.94 2.42 11.08
C TYR A 46 -0.32 1.93 9.77
N GLN A 47 -1.15 1.58 8.80
CA GLN A 47 -0.68 1.15 7.47
C GLN A 47 -0.02 2.29 6.69
N LEU A 48 -0.56 3.51 6.81
CA LEU A 48 0.08 4.70 6.23
C LEU A 48 1.47 4.91 6.82
N GLN A 49 1.62 4.83 8.14
CA GLN A 49 2.89 4.98 8.82
C GLN A 49 3.90 3.92 8.36
N GLN A 50 3.47 2.65 8.26
CA GLN A 50 4.31 1.58 7.73
C GLN A 50 4.79 1.86 6.30
N LEU A 51 3.94 2.42 5.44
CA LEU A 51 4.30 2.77 4.07
C LEU A 51 5.29 3.96 4.04
N LEU A 52 5.07 4.96 4.88
CA LEU A 52 5.98 6.11 5.01
C LEU A 52 7.37 5.67 5.48
N ASP A 53 7.44 4.79 6.49
CA ASP A 53 8.71 4.29 7.00
C ASP A 53 9.42 3.39 5.98
N PHE A 54 8.68 2.57 5.23
CA PHE A 54 9.22 1.84 4.09
C PHE A 54 9.90 2.77 3.07
N GLY A 55 9.24 3.87 2.71
CA GLY A 55 9.82 4.86 1.79
C GLY A 55 11.03 5.59 2.37
N LYS A 56 11.09 5.83 3.68
CA LYS A 56 12.29 6.41 4.32
C LYS A 56 13.50 5.47 4.23
N VAL A 57 13.29 4.18 4.47
CA VAL A 57 14.36 3.18 4.47
C VAL A 57 14.86 2.88 3.05
N HIS A 58 13.95 2.80 2.08
CA HIS A 58 14.27 2.30 0.73
C HIS A 58 14.21 3.37 -0.37
N ARG A 59 14.23 4.67 -0.03
CA ARG A 59 14.01 5.75 -1.01
C ARG A 59 14.96 5.69 -2.20
N SER A 60 16.24 5.41 -1.94
CA SER A 60 17.28 5.26 -2.96
C SER A 60 16.98 4.11 -3.92
N ASP A 61 16.43 3.02 -3.37
CA ASP A 61 16.22 1.76 -4.09
C ASP A 61 14.96 1.82 -4.97
N LEU A 62 14.05 2.75 -4.70
CA LEU A 62 12.82 2.93 -5.48
C LEU A 62 13.11 3.34 -6.93
N GLY A 63 14.22 4.05 -7.20
CA GLY A 63 14.60 4.49 -8.55
C GLY A 63 13.44 5.14 -9.32
N ARG A 64 13.02 4.52 -10.44
CA ARG A 64 11.91 5.03 -11.27
C ARG A 64 10.53 4.92 -10.61
N ALA A 65 10.39 4.13 -9.54
CA ALA A 65 9.14 3.92 -8.83
C ALA A 65 8.80 5.00 -7.80
N VAL A 66 9.67 5.99 -7.55
CA VAL A 66 9.45 7.05 -6.55
C VAL A 66 8.09 7.74 -6.73
N ARG A 67 7.73 8.15 -7.95
CA ARG A 67 6.41 8.76 -8.23
C ARG A 67 5.25 7.81 -7.92
N SER A 68 5.40 6.51 -8.21
CA SER A 68 4.36 5.53 -7.90
C SER A 68 4.21 5.28 -6.41
N TYR A 69 5.31 5.36 -5.66
CA TYR A 69 5.30 5.33 -4.20
C TYR A 69 4.60 6.56 -3.63
N GLU A 70 4.90 7.77 -4.11
CA GLU A 70 4.24 9.01 -3.66
C GLU A 70 2.73 8.96 -3.93
N GLN A 71 2.33 8.52 -5.13
CA GLN A 71 0.91 8.30 -5.47
C GLN A 71 0.25 7.23 -4.59
N ALA A 72 0.99 6.18 -4.21
CA ALA A 72 0.47 5.19 -3.28
C ALA A 72 0.24 5.78 -1.89
N VAL A 73 1.13 6.63 -1.38
CA VAL A 73 0.95 7.35 -0.11
C VAL A 73 -0.30 8.23 -0.16
N GLU A 74 -0.46 9.03 -1.22
CA GLU A 74 -1.64 9.87 -1.44
C GLU A 74 -2.94 9.05 -1.49
N ALA A 75 -2.92 7.91 -2.19
CA ALA A 75 -4.08 7.03 -2.28
C ALA A 75 -4.47 6.45 -0.91
N VAL A 76 -3.50 6.08 -0.08
CA VAL A 76 -3.77 5.59 1.28
C VAL A 76 -4.35 6.69 2.15
N GLN A 77 -3.85 7.93 2.06
CA GLN A 77 -4.43 9.08 2.75
C GLN A 77 -5.88 9.33 2.32
N ALA A 78 -6.16 9.27 1.01
CA ALA A 78 -7.51 9.40 0.48
C ALA A 78 -8.44 8.29 1.00
N ASN A 79 -7.96 7.04 1.07
CA ASN A 79 -8.72 5.92 1.62
C ASN A 79 -9.07 6.14 3.10
N ILE A 80 -8.12 6.63 3.91
CA ILE A 80 -8.34 6.94 5.33
C ILE A 80 -9.43 8.01 5.47
N GLN A 81 -9.33 9.10 4.71
CA GLN A 81 -10.34 10.16 4.73
C GLN A 81 -11.72 9.65 4.28
N TRP A 82 -11.74 8.77 3.28
CA TRP A 82 -12.99 8.16 2.82
C TRP A 82 -13.61 7.28 3.92
N MET A 83 -12.82 6.45 4.60
CA MET A 83 -13.30 5.62 5.71
C MET A 83 -13.86 6.49 6.84
N GLN A 84 -13.16 7.55 7.24
CA GLN A 84 -13.61 8.47 8.29
C GLN A 84 -14.95 9.14 7.96
N LYS A 85 -15.16 9.54 6.71
CA LYS A 85 -16.36 10.26 6.27
C LYS A 85 -17.55 9.34 5.99
N ASN A 86 -17.30 8.14 5.47
CA ASN A 86 -18.36 7.34 4.84
C ASN A 86 -18.65 6.02 5.56
N LEU A 87 -17.76 5.52 6.43
CA LEU A 87 -17.92 4.18 7.03
C LEU A 87 -19.26 4.04 7.77
N ASN A 88 -19.58 4.97 8.66
CA ASN A 88 -20.82 4.92 9.45
C ASN A 88 -22.06 5.04 8.55
N ILE A 89 -22.02 5.92 7.54
CA ILE A 89 -23.11 6.08 6.58
C ILE A 89 -23.40 4.76 5.85
N VAL A 90 -22.35 4.06 5.42
CA VAL A 90 -22.48 2.76 4.74
C VAL A 90 -23.01 1.69 5.70
N ILE A 91 -22.52 1.65 6.94
CA ILE A 91 -22.99 0.70 7.96
C ILE A 91 -24.48 0.92 8.25
N ASP A 92 -24.89 2.17 8.46
CA ASP A 92 -26.29 2.52 8.75
C ASP A 92 -27.21 2.16 7.58
N TRP A 93 -26.78 2.46 6.35
CA TRP A 93 -27.52 2.09 5.16
C TRP A 93 -27.67 0.57 5.03
N LEU A 94 -26.59 -0.19 5.26
CA LEU A 94 -26.64 -1.66 5.24
C LEU A 94 -27.58 -2.19 6.33
N ASN A 95 -27.54 -1.67 7.56
CA ASN A 95 -28.42 -2.12 8.64
C ASN A 95 -29.91 -1.80 8.38
N GLN A 96 -30.21 -0.72 7.68
CA GLN A 96 -31.58 -0.33 7.31
C GLN A 96 -32.13 -1.13 6.12
N ASN A 97 -31.26 -1.72 5.29
CA ASN A 97 -31.62 -2.39 4.05
C ASN A 97 -31.11 -3.85 3.99
N ALA A 98 -30.73 -4.42 5.13
CA ALA A 98 -30.30 -5.82 5.27
C ALA A 98 -31.48 -6.78 5.31
#